data_AF-A0A7H4NUU5-F1
#
_entry.id   AF-A0A7H4NUU5-F1
#
_cell.length_a   1.000
_cell.length_b   1.000
_cell.length_c   1.000
_cell.angle_alpha   90.00
_cell.angle_beta   90.00
_cell.angle_gamma   90.00
#
_symmetry.space_group_name_H-M   'P 1'
#
loop_
_entity.id
_entity.type
_entity.pdbx_description
1 polymer ?
#
loop_
_entity_poly.entity_id
_entity_poly.type
_entity_poly.pdbx_seq_one_letter_code
_entity_poly.pdbx_strand_id
1 'polypeptide(L)' 'MQRCGWVSQDPLYIEYHDNEWGVAEKNPRKLFEMICLEGQQAGLSWITVLKKRENYRSAFHPV' A
#
# COMPACT_ATOMS: atom_id res chain seq x y z
N MET A 1 12.41 16.47 -8.34
CA MET A 1 11.97 15.16 -8.87
C MET A 1 10.50 15.27 -9.23
N GLN A 2 10.10 14.87 -10.43
CA GLN A 2 8.70 14.86 -10.84
C GLN A 2 8.12 13.47 -10.52
N ARG A 3 7.03 13.41 -9.75
CA ARG A 3 6.33 12.16 -9.39
C ARG A 3 5.16 11.89 -10.33
N CYS A 4 4.62 10.67 -10.30
CA CYS A 4 3.40 10.34 -11.04
C CYS A 4 2.22 11.23 -10.60
N GLY A 5 1.32 11.55 -11.55
CA GLY A 5 0.24 12.51 -11.34
C GLY A 5 -0.83 12.08 -10.31
N TRP A 6 -0.84 10.82 -9.89
CA TRP A 6 -1.76 10.29 -8.88
C TRP A 6 -1.23 10.44 -7.44
N VAL A 7 0.03 10.84 -7.25
CA VAL A 7 0.63 10.99 -5.92
C VAL A 7 0.17 12.29 -5.30
N SER A 8 -0.50 12.21 -4.15
CA SER A 8 -0.90 13.37 -3.35
C SER A 8 0.28 13.96 -2.55
N GLN A 9 0.07 15.09 -1.88
CA GLN A 9 1.08 15.68 -0.98
C GLN A 9 1.16 15.00 0.41
N ASP A 10 0.35 13.97 0.67
CA ASP A 10 0.43 13.20 1.90
C ASP A 10 1.80 12.49 1.98
N PRO A 11 2.63 12.75 3.03
CA PRO A 11 3.96 12.16 3.14
C PRO A 11 3.96 10.64 3.09
N LEU A 12 2.91 9.99 3.62
CA LEU A 12 2.77 8.53 3.57
C LEU A 12 2.62 8.03 2.12
N TYR A 13 1.86 8.77 1.31
CA TYR A 13 1.65 8.39 -0.08
C TYR A 13 2.89 8.65 -0.94
N ILE A 14 3.64 9.71 -0.62
CA ILE A 14 4.94 10.00 -1.24
C ILE A 14 5.93 8.88 -0.94
N GLU A 15 6.06 8.49 0.33
CA GLU A 15 6.97 7.42 0.77
C GLU A 15 6.62 6.09 0.09
N TYR A 16 5.33 5.73 0.07
CA TYR A 16 4.85 4.54 -0.62
C TYR A 16 5.16 4.57 -2.13
N HIS A 17 4.94 5.70 -2.80
CA HIS A 17 5.26 5.83 -4.23
C HIS A 17 6.76 5.68 -4.47
N ASP A 18 7.59 6.37 -3.69
CA ASP A 18 9.02 6.48 -3.95
C ASP A 18 9.76 5.18 -3.62
N ASN A 19 9.33 4.44 -2.59
CA ASN A 19 10.08 3.31 -2.04
C ASN A 19 9.39 1.95 -2.18
N GLU A 20 8.07 1.90 -2.46
CA GLU A 20 7.32 0.64 -2.51
C GLU A 20 6.66 0.40 -3.87
N TRP A 21 6.01 1.40 -4.46
CA TRP A 21 5.22 1.23 -5.68
C TRP A 21 6.11 1.01 -6.91
N GLY A 22 5.85 -0.08 -7.64
CA GLY A 22 6.63 -0.44 -8.83
C GLY A 22 7.99 -1.07 -8.53
N VAL A 23 8.38 -1.21 -7.26
CA VAL A 23 9.58 -1.97 -6.87
C VAL A 23 9.28 -3.46 -6.95
N ALA A 24 10.14 -4.23 -7.62
CA ALA A 24 9.94 -5.66 -7.81
C ALA A 24 10.01 -6.41 -6.46
N GLU A 25 8.88 -7.00 -6.04
CA GLU A 25 8.79 -7.83 -4.85
C GLU A 25 8.72 -9.32 -5.24
N LYS A 26 9.48 -10.17 -4.53
CA LYS A 26 9.57 -11.61 -4.77
C LYS A 26 9.14 -12.45 -3.56
N ASN A 27 8.95 -11.82 -2.40
CA ASN A 27 8.49 -12.49 -1.20
C ASN A 27 6.99 -12.84 -1.34
N PRO A 28 6.62 -14.13 -1.36
CA PRO A 28 5.24 -14.55 -1.59
C PRO A 28 4.27 -14.04 -0.52
N ARG A 29 4.71 -13.87 0.73
CA ARG A 29 3.86 -13.35 1.81
C ARG A 29 3.53 -11.87 1.60
N LYS A 30 4.49 -11.08 1.14
CA LYS A 30 4.26 -9.67 0.81
C LYS A 30 3.40 -9.51 -0.45
N LEU A 31 3.62 -10.36 -1.46
CA LEU A 31 2.76 -10.40 -2.64
C LEU A 31 1.31 -10.74 -2.25
N PHE A 32 1.12 -11.71 -1.35
CA PHE A 32 -0.20 -12.04 -0.80
C PHE A 32 -0.82 -10.87 -0.02
N GLU A 33 -0.06 -10.20 0.85
CA GLU A 33 -0.52 -8.99 1.54
C GLU A 33 -1.01 -7.94 0.54
N MET A 34 -0.23 -7.65 -0.50
CA MET A 34 -0.57 -6.64 -1.49
C MET A 34 -1.84 -7.00 -2.27
N ILE A 35 -1.98 -8.23 -2.79
CA ILE A 35 -3.21 -8.60 -3.51
C ILE A 35 -4.45 -8.53 -2.62
N CYS A 36 -4.33 -8.84 -1.33
CA CYS A 36 -5.43 -8.66 -0.37
C CYS A 36 -5.77 -7.17 -0.17
N LEU A 37 -4.79 -6.31 0.04
CA LEU A 37 -4.98 -4.87 0.23
C LEU A 37 -5.59 -4.20 -1.00
N GLU A 38 -5.16 -4.56 -2.20
CA GLU A 38 -5.76 -4.10 -3.47
C GLU A 38 -7.25 -4.47 -3.55
N GLY A 39 -7.62 -5.68 -3.11
CA GLY A 39 -9.03 -6.08 -2.99
C GLY A 39 -9.83 -5.21 -2.02
N GLN A 40 -9.24 -4.77 -0.91
CA GLN A 40 -9.89 -3.89 0.07
C GLN A 40 -10.12 -2.46 -0.46
N GLN A 41 -9.52 -2.10 -1.59
CA GLN A 41 -9.64 -0.78 -2.20
C GLN A 41 -10.93 -0.62 -3.01
N ALA A 42 -11.71 -1.67 -3.26
CA ALA A 42 -12.92 -1.61 -4.08
C ALA A 42 -13.89 -0.49 -3.61
N GLY A 43 -14.07 0.52 -4.47
CA GLY A 43 -14.93 1.69 -4.17
C GLY A 43 -14.30 2.78 -3.30
N LEU A 44 -13.02 2.68 -2.96
CA LEU A 44 -12.28 3.61 -2.10
C LEU A 44 -11.03 4.15 -2.81
N SER A 45 -10.43 5.21 -2.25
CA SER A 45 -9.09 5.65 -2.64
C SER A 45 -8.00 4.78 -2.00
N TRP A 46 -6.90 4.53 -2.70
CA TRP A 46 -5.77 3.74 -2.16
C TRP A 46 -5.20 4.28 -0.84
N ILE A 47 -5.12 5.61 -0.69
CA ILE A 47 -4.65 6.24 0.55
C ILE A 47 -5.48 5.84 1.79
N THR A 48 -6.77 5.50 1.60
CA THR A 48 -7.64 4.99 2.69
C THR A 48 -7.17 3.63 3.17
N VAL A 49 -6.78 2.75 2.26
CA VAL A 49 -6.24 1.42 2.58
C VAL A 49 -4.84 1.55 3.16
N LEU A 50 -3.98 2.36 2.54
CA LEU A 50 -2.59 2.56 2.97
C LEU A 50 -2.50 3.08 4.41
N LYS A 51 -3.36 4.05 4.79
CA LYS A 51 -3.44 4.55 6.18
C LYS A 51 -3.92 3.51 7.19
N LYS A 52 -4.60 2.45 6.74
CA LYS A 52 -5.09 1.34 7.58
C LYS A 52 -4.20 0.10 7.50
N ARG A 53 -3.11 0.12 6.74
CA ARG A 53 -2.26 -1.06 6.48
C ARG A 53 -1.76 -1.73 7.76
N GLU A 54 -1.26 -0.96 8.73
CA GLU A 54 -0.80 -1.52 10.02
C GLU A 54 -1.94 -2.16 10.83
N ASN A 55 -3.17 -1.63 10.71
CA ASN A 55 -4.33 -2.22 11.36
C ASN A 55 -4.71 -3.55 10.69
N TYR A 56 -4.64 -3.63 9.36
CA TYR A 56 -4.84 -4.90 8.64
C TYR A 56 -3.77 -5.93 9.03
N ARG A 57 -2.49 -5.54 9.08
CA ARG A 57 -1.41 -6.42 9.56
C ARG A 57 -1.70 -6.94 10.96
N SER A 58 -2.07 -6.05 11.89
CA SER A 58 -2.40 -6.43 13.27
C SER A 58 -3.61 -7.36 13.36
N ALA A 59 -4.63 -7.18 12.51
CA ALA A 59 -5.85 -7.97 12.54
C ALA A 59 -5.72 -9.36 11.87
N PHE A 60 -4.89 -9.48 10.83
CA PHE A 60 -4.84 -10.67 9.97
C PHE A 60 -3.50 -11.41 10.00
N HIS A 61 -2.46 -10.82 10.60
CA HIS A 61 -1.18 -11.48 10.85
C HIS A 61 -0.92 -11.54 12.37
N PRO A 62 -1.77 -12.22 13.17
CA PRO A 62 -1.45 -12.43 14.56
C PRO A 62 -0.19 -13.31 14.65
N VAL A 63 0.68 -12.91 15.58
CA VAL A 63 1.99 -13.50 15.90
C VAL A 63 1.92 -15.03 16.00
#